data_AF-A0A536A823-F1
#
_entry.id   AF-A0A536A823-F1
#
_cell.length_a   1.000
_cell.length_b   1.000
_cell.length_c   1.000
_cell.angle_alpha   90.00
_cell.angle_beta   90.00
_cell.angle_gamma   90.00
#
_symmetry.space_group_name_H-M   'P 1'
#
loop_
_entity.id
_entity.type
_entity.pdbx_description
1 polymer ?
#
loop_
_entity_poly.entity_id
_entity_poly.type
_entity_poly.pdbx_seq_one_letter_code
_entity_poly.pdbx_strand_id
1 'polypeptide(L)' 'MYGTIARLRVKPGSTAKLSEELAKYPRLKIAGFVTTMLFRMDADADECYLVVAFKDKETRRQRARPQAG' A
#
# COMPACT_ATOMS: atom_id res chain seq x y z
N MET A 1 1.45 -4.81 15.47
CA MET A 1 1.25 -4.50 14.04
C MET A 1 -0.19 -4.07 13.81
N TYR A 2 -0.37 -2.94 13.15
CA TYR A 2 -1.68 -2.41 12.73
C TYR A 2 -1.60 -2.07 11.24
N GLY A 3 -2.57 -2.52 10.46
CA GLY A 3 -2.55 -2.34 9.01
C GLY A 3 -3.94 -2.08 8.42
N THR A 4 -3.95 -1.74 7.14
CA THR A 4 -5.19 -1.79 6.35
C THR A 4 -4.99 -2.65 5.13
N ILE A 5 -6.11 -3.21 4.70
CA ILE A 5 -6.26 -3.90 3.44
C ILE A 5 -7.21 -3.05 2.59
N ALA A 6 -6.75 -2.62 1.43
CA ALA A 6 -7.56 -1.91 0.45
C ALA A 6 -7.81 -2.83 -0.76
N ARG A 7 -9.06 -2.93 -1.18
CA ARG A 7 -9.44 -3.55 -2.45
C ARG A 7 -9.35 -2.49 -3.55
N LEU A 8 -8.64 -2.79 -4.63
CA LEU A 8 -8.33 -1.86 -5.71
C LEU A 8 -8.80 -2.45 -7.04
N ARG A 9 -9.41 -1.59 -7.87
CA ARG A 9 -9.62 -1.83 -9.30
C ARG A 9 -8.56 -1.02 -10.04
N VAL A 10 -7.58 -1.70 -10.61
CA VAL A 10 -6.45 -1.12 -11.33
C VAL A 10 -6.83 -0.96 -12.79
N LYS A 11 -6.26 0.03 -13.48
CA LYS A 11 -6.45 0.14 -14.93
C LYS A 11 -5.76 -1.04 -15.64
N PRO A 12 -6.35 -1.59 -16.72
CA PRO A 12 -5.74 -2.67 -17.50
C PRO A 12 -4.26 -2.41 -17.82
N GLY A 13 -3.43 -3.43 -17.59
CA GLY A 13 -1.98 -3.36 -17.83
C GLY A 13 -1.17 -2.50 -16.85
N SER A 14 -1.81 -1.81 -15.90
CA SER A 14 -1.12 -0.90 -14.97
C SER A 14 -0.62 -1.56 -13.68
N THR A 15 -0.95 -2.84 -13.45
CA THR A 15 -0.61 -3.57 -12.22
C THR A 15 0.91 -3.70 -12.03
N ALA A 16 1.67 -3.92 -13.10
CA ALA A 16 3.14 -3.98 -13.03
C ALA A 16 3.72 -2.64 -12.53
N LYS A 17 3.30 -1.54 -13.15
CA LYS A 17 3.70 -0.18 -12.75
C LYS A 17 3.32 0.11 -11.29
N LEU A 18 2.13 -0.29 -10.86
CA LEU A 18 1.72 -0.15 -9.45
C LEU A 18 2.65 -0.91 -8.51
N SER A 19 3.01 -2.15 -8.85
CA SER A 19 3.96 -2.95 -8.06
C SER A 19 5.33 -2.28 -7.96
N GLU A 20 5.85 -1.74 -9.06
CA GLU A 20 7.13 -1.01 -9.08
C GLU A 20 7.12 0.24 -8.21
N GLU A 21 6.03 1.00 -8.23
CA GLU A 21 5.86 2.18 -7.37
C GLU A 21 5.83 1.78 -5.88
N LEU A 22 5.12 0.70 -5.53
CA LEU A 22 5.04 0.21 -4.16
C LEU A 22 6.37 -0.36 -3.65
N ALA A 23 7.19 -0.95 -4.52
CA ALA A 23 8.54 -1.41 -4.18
C ALA A 23 9.49 -0.28 -3.73
N LYS A 24 9.14 0.99 -4.00
CA LYS A 24 9.90 2.17 -3.54
C LYS A 24 9.57 2.55 -2.10
N TYR A 25 8.41 2.17 -1.57
CA TYR A 25 7.96 2.57 -0.22
C TYR A 25 8.90 2.17 0.92
N PRO A 26 9.51 0.97 0.94
CA PRO A 26 10.51 0.62 1.96
C PRO A 26 11.70 1.59 2.01
N ARG A 27 12.04 2.24 0.88
CA ARG A 27 13.15 3.20 0.81
C ARG A 27 12.81 4.56 1.41
N LEU A 28 11.53 4.87 1.59
CA LEU A 28 11.07 6.16 2.13
C LEU A 28 11.30 6.29 3.65
N LYS A 29 11.89 5.28 4.32
CA LYS A 29 12.22 5.24 5.76
C LYS A 29 11.09 5.81 6.64
N ILE A 30 9.86 5.41 6.34
CA ILE A 30 8.68 5.91 7.04
C ILE A 30 8.71 5.36 8.47
N ALA A 31 8.65 6.25 9.47
CA ALA A 31 8.62 5.85 10.86
C ALA A 31 7.50 4.83 11.10
N GLY A 32 7.85 3.72 11.78
CA GLY A 32 6.94 2.62 12.09
C GLY A 32 6.35 1.86 10.90
N PHE A 33 6.74 2.14 9.64
CA PHE A 33 6.39 1.29 8.51
C PHE A 33 7.03 -0.08 8.67
N VAL A 34 6.28 -1.13 8.33
CA VAL A 34 6.81 -2.49 8.35
C VAL A 34 6.80 -3.11 6.96
N THR A 35 5.66 -3.07 6.26
CA THR A 35 5.58 -3.71 4.93
C THR A 35 4.44 -3.14 4.10
N THR A 36 4.60 -3.30 2.78
CA THR A 36 3.58 -3.12 1.75
C THR A 36 3.55 -4.38 0.91
N MET A 37 2.37 -4.94 0.68
CA MET A 37 2.19 -6.11 -0.19
C MET A 37 1.05 -5.85 -1.16
N LEU A 38 1.25 -6.22 -2.42
CA LEU A 38 0.24 -6.16 -3.47
C LEU A 38 -0.08 -7.58 -3.94
N PHE A 39 -1.33 -7.99 -3.80
CA PHE A 39 -1.83 -9.27 -4.27
C PHE A 39 -2.73 -9.02 -5.49
N ARG A 40 -2.35 -9.55 -6.65
CA ARG A 40 -3.21 -9.57 -7.84
C ARG A 40 -4.10 -10.81 -7.76
N MET A 41 -5.38 -10.66 -8.05
CA MET A 41 -6.29 -11.79 -8.08
C MET A 41 -6.11 -12.63 -9.35
N ASP A 42 -6.34 -13.93 -9.21
CA ASP A 42 -6.29 -14.87 -10.34
C ASP A 42 -7.50 -14.71 -11.27
N ALA A 43 -8.70 -14.54 -10.68
CA ALA A 43 -9.95 -14.41 -11.41
C ALA A 43 -10.10 -13.08 -12.19
N ASP A 44 -9.40 -12.02 -11.76
CA ASP A 44 -9.41 -10.71 -12.41
C ASP A 44 -8.05 -10.03 -12.24
N ALA A 45 -7.32 -9.88 -13.35
CA ALA A 45 -5.98 -9.31 -13.37
C ALA A 45 -5.94 -7.81 -13.03
N ASP A 46 -7.10 -7.14 -13.09
CA ASP A 46 -7.28 -5.74 -12.75
C ASP A 46 -7.75 -5.56 -11.31
N GLU A 47 -8.07 -6.65 -10.60
CA GLU A 47 -8.40 -6.61 -9.19
C GLU A 47 -7.17 -6.92 -8.33
N CYS A 48 -6.90 -6.03 -7.37
CA CYS A 48 -5.77 -6.17 -6.46
C CYS A 48 -6.15 -5.87 -5.02
N TYR A 49 -5.44 -6.49 -4.09
CA TYR A 49 -5.50 -6.17 -2.66
C TYR A 49 -4.16 -5.60 -2.22
N LEU A 50 -4.21 -4.40 -1.65
CA LEU A 50 -3.06 -3.70 -1.11
C LEU A 50 -3.08 -3.79 0.41
N VAL A 51 -2.06 -4.41 0.98
CA VAL A 51 -1.83 -4.47 2.42
C VAL A 51 -0.73 -3.48 2.78
N VAL A 52 -0.99 -2.62 3.76
CA VAL A 52 0.03 -1.73 4.34
C VAL A 52 0.01 -1.89 5.86
N ALA A 53 1.16 -2.23 6.45
CA ALA A 53 1.30 -2.48 7.87
C ALA A 53 2.32 -1.54 8.53
N PHE A 54 1.96 -1.10 9.74
CA PHE A 54 2.77 -0.29 10.63
C PHE A 54 2.95 -1.00 11.99
N LYS A 55 3.92 -0.55 12.79
CA LYS A 55 4.18 -1.08 14.15
C LYS A 55 2.93 -0.97 15.03
N ASP A 56 2.30 0.19 15.02
CA ASP A 56 1.15 0.54 15.85
C ASP A 56 0.15 1.49 15.13
N LYS A 57 -1.01 1.68 15.75
CA LYS A 57 -2.12 2.48 15.21
C LYS A 57 -1.84 3.98 15.21
N GLU A 58 -1.03 4.47 16.14
CA GLU A 58 -0.74 5.90 16.33
C GLU A 58 0.16 6.41 15.19
N THR A 59 1.18 5.64 14.85
CA THR A 59 2.12 5.92 13.76
C THR A 59 1.43 6.04 12.39
N ARG A 60 0.36 5.27 12.18
CA ARG A 60 -0.50 5.41 10.98
C ARG A 60 -1.32 6.70 11.00
N ARG A 61 -1.92 7.07 12.14
CA ARG A 61 -2.80 8.25 12.26
C ARG A 61 -2.09 9.54 11.92
N GLN A 62 -0.82 9.68 12.28
CA GLN A 62 0.00 10.87 11.96
C GLN A 62 0.14 11.12 10.44
N ARG A 63 -0.07 10.09 9.60
CA ARG A 63 0.00 10.19 8.12
C ARG A 63 -1.34 10.16 7.38
N ALA A 64 -2.43 9.73 8.03
CA ALA A 64 -3.75 9.65 7.39
C ALA A 64 -4.40 11.04 7.16
N ARG A 65 -3.82 12.10 7.75
CA ARG A 65 -4.19 13.49 7.46
C ARG A 65 -3.38 13.95 6.24
N PRO A 66 -4.00 14.44 5.16
CA PRO A 66 -3.26 15.02 4.05
C PRO A 66 -2.40 16.16 4.61
N GLN A 67 -1.08 16.08 4.42
CA GLN A 67 -0.23 17.25 4.64
C GLN A 67 -0.58 18.22 3.53
N ALA A 68 -1.37 19.23 3.86
CA ALA A 68 -1.60 20.38 3.00
C ALA A 68 -0.24 21.04 2.75
N GLY A 69 0.22 20.98 1.51
CA GLY A 69 1.27 21.85 1.00
C GLY A 69 0.67 23.20 0.61
#